data_AF-A0B6K4-F1
#
_entry.id   AF-A0B6K4-F1
#
_cell.length_a   1.000
_cell.length_b   1.000
_cell.length_c   1.000
_cell.angle_alpha   90.00
_cell.angle_beta   90.00
_cell.angle_gamma   90.00
#
_symmetry.space_group_name_H-M   'P 1'
#
loop_
_entity.id
_entity.type
_entity.pdbx_description
1 polymer ?
#
loop_
_entity_poly.entity_id
_entity_poly.type
_entity_poly.pdbx_seq_one_letter_code
_entity_poly.pdbx_strand_id
1 'polypeptide(L)'
;MRILAVVVVLIIVLASGCLEREESQTNTGSTELAAKIISPKAGAVLSGGPVVMEASASGGRGPYTYEWWSSMNRYLGSGSKIKVDSSGLKKGEHLIVVKVRDSTGKEVQGSVIVDVV
;
A
#
# COMPACT_ATOMS: atom_id res chain seq x y z
N MET A 1 54.00 13.22 -13.67
CA MET A 1 52.95 12.32 -13.16
C MET A 1 51.90 12.23 -14.27
N ARG A 2 52.10 11.37 -15.29
CA ARG A 2 51.38 10.08 -15.47
C ARG A 2 49.88 10.29 -15.19
N ILE A 3 48.94 10.28 -16.14
CA ILE A 3 48.54 9.26 -17.15
C ILE A 3 47.63 10.05 -18.14
N LEU A 4 47.96 10.24 -19.43
CA LEU A 4 47.75 9.35 -20.59
C LEU A 4 46.29 8.89 -20.79
N ALA A 5 45.75 9.11 -21.99
CA ALA A 5 44.65 8.34 -22.60
C ALA A 5 43.37 8.21 -21.75
N VAL A 6 42.26 8.77 -22.19
CA VAL A 6 41.35 8.04 -23.08
C VAL A 6 40.44 9.10 -23.71
N VAL A 7 40.56 9.23 -25.04
CA VAL A 7 39.51 9.70 -25.96
C VAL A 7 39.29 11.22 -25.91
N VAL A 8 40.03 12.08 -26.62
CA VAL A 8 40.23 12.16 -28.08
C VAL A 8 38.90 12.08 -28.85
N VAL A 9 38.69 13.06 -29.73
CA VAL A 9 37.61 13.19 -30.73
C VAL A 9 36.33 13.83 -30.18
N LEU A 10 36.15 15.16 -30.13
CA LEU A 10 36.16 16.15 -31.21
C LEU A 10 35.03 15.93 -32.24
N ILE A 11 34.28 17.01 -32.49
CA ILE A 11 33.52 17.33 -33.72
C ILE A 11 32.04 16.90 -33.81
N ILE A 12 31.18 17.86 -33.41
CA ILE A 12 30.17 18.56 -34.24
C ILE A 12 29.34 17.70 -35.22
N VAL A 13 28.03 17.71 -35.06
CA VAL A 13 27.10 17.84 -36.20
C VAL A 13 25.89 18.69 -35.79
N LEU A 14 25.80 19.93 -36.30
CA LEU A 14 24.51 20.60 -36.47
C LEU A 14 23.91 20.02 -37.75
N ALA A 15 22.94 19.11 -37.60
CA ALA A 15 22.11 18.66 -38.70
C ALA A 15 20.65 18.70 -38.24
N SER A 16 19.88 19.59 -38.84
CA SER A 16 18.44 19.44 -38.95
C SER A 16 18.19 18.14 -39.71
N GLY A 17 17.74 17.09 -39.02
CA GLY A 17 17.44 15.80 -39.65
C GLY A 17 16.80 14.85 -38.64
N CYS A 18 15.53 14.52 -38.88
CA CYS A 18 14.80 13.44 -38.22
C CYS A 18 15.67 12.19 -38.12
N LEU A 19 15.77 11.66 -36.91
CA LEU A 19 15.96 10.23 -36.72
C LEU A 19 14.89 9.81 -35.71
N GLU A 20 13.82 9.21 -36.21
CA GLU A 20 12.87 8.46 -35.40
C GLU A 20 13.65 7.55 -34.44
N ARG A 21 13.57 7.86 -33.15
CA ARG A 21 13.57 6.82 -32.15
C ARG A 21 12.21 6.81 -31.51
N GLU A 22 11.38 5.90 -31.98
CA GLU A 22 10.30 5.32 -31.18
C GLU A 22 10.94 4.68 -29.93
N GLU A 23 11.28 5.50 -28.94
CA GLU A 23 11.28 5.01 -27.58
C GLU A 23 9.82 5.01 -27.16
N SER A 24 9.21 3.83 -27.28
CA SER A 24 8.05 3.44 -26.50
C SER A 24 8.34 3.74 -25.03
N GLN A 25 8.03 4.96 -24.61
CA GLN A 25 7.86 5.28 -23.21
C GLN A 25 6.59 4.56 -22.78
N THR A 26 6.73 3.28 -22.40
CA THR A 26 5.78 2.69 -21.48
C THR A 26 5.94 3.45 -20.18
N ASN A 27 5.13 4.50 -20.06
CA ASN A 27 4.87 5.21 -18.82
C ASN A 27 4.16 4.21 -17.89
N THR A 28 4.89 3.21 -17.39
CA THR A 28 4.42 2.36 -16.30
C THR A 28 4.45 3.22 -15.05
N GLY A 29 3.37 3.96 -14.84
CA GLY A 29 2.99 4.55 -13.57
C GLY A 29 2.83 3.42 -12.54
N SER A 30 3.97 2.92 -12.05
CA SER A 30 4.04 1.97 -10.95
C SER A 30 3.72 2.75 -9.69
N THR A 31 2.43 2.87 -9.39
CA THR A 31 1.98 3.43 -8.12
C THR A 31 2.40 2.47 -7.01
N GLU A 32 3.02 3.00 -5.96
CA GLU A 32 3.46 2.20 -4.83
C GLU A 32 2.27 1.55 -4.12
N LEU A 33 2.45 0.31 -3.63
CA LEU A 33 1.45 -0.39 -2.84
C LEU A 33 1.04 0.45 -1.62
N ALA A 34 -0.26 0.65 -1.43
CA ALA A 34 -0.84 1.37 -0.30
C ALA A 34 -2.08 0.62 0.23
N ALA A 35 -2.34 0.79 1.52
CA ALA A 35 -3.50 0.22 2.19
C ALA A 35 -4.28 1.30 2.96
N LYS A 36 -5.61 1.22 2.93
CA LYS A 36 -6.49 2.15 3.64
C LYS A 36 -7.66 1.42 4.25
N ILE A 37 -7.90 1.66 5.53
CA ILE A 37 -9.13 1.24 6.20
C ILE A 37 -10.26 2.19 5.77
N ILE A 38 -11.34 1.62 5.24
CA ILE A 38 -12.56 2.33 4.82
C ILE A 38 -13.53 2.41 6.00
N SER A 39 -13.68 1.32 6.74
CA SER A 39 -14.50 1.16 7.94
C SER A 39 -13.81 0.24 8.95
N PRO A 40 -13.87 0.50 10.26
CA PRO A 40 -14.43 1.71 10.89
C PRO A 40 -13.62 2.98 10.57
N LYS A 41 -14.22 4.16 10.78
CA LYS A 41 -13.49 5.44 10.73
C LYS A 41 -12.66 5.61 12.00
N ALA A 42 -11.58 6.40 11.90
CA ALA A 42 -10.83 6.82 13.08
C ALA A 42 -11.77 7.53 14.07
N GLY A 43 -11.67 7.18 15.35
CA GLY A 43 -12.52 7.67 16.43
C GLY A 43 -13.92 7.05 16.49
N ALA A 44 -14.21 6.01 15.72
CA ALA A 44 -15.50 5.31 15.83
C ALA A 44 -15.65 4.67 17.22
N VAL A 45 -16.87 4.72 17.76
CA VAL A 45 -17.26 4.03 18.99
C VAL A 45 -18.04 2.77 18.63
N LEU A 46 -17.59 1.61 19.11
CA LEU A 46 -18.19 0.30 18.88
C LEU A 46 -18.93 -0.15 20.15
N SER A 47 -20.26 -0.08 20.13
CA SER A 47 -21.12 -0.32 21.31
C SER A 47 -21.75 -1.71 21.37
N GLY A 48 -21.12 -2.69 20.72
CA GLY A 48 -21.61 -4.07 20.64
C GLY A 48 -22.28 -4.43 19.32
N GLY A 49 -22.43 -5.73 19.09
CA GLY A 49 -23.02 -6.29 17.89
C GLY A 49 -22.10 -6.36 16.67
N PRO A 50 -22.64 -6.70 15.50
CA PRO A 50 -21.84 -6.91 14.29
C PRO A 50 -21.34 -5.60 13.68
N VAL A 51 -20.02 -5.52 13.49
CA VAL A 51 -19.30 -4.43 12.82
C VAL A 51 -18.68 -4.96 11.53
N VAL A 52 -18.81 -4.19 10.44
CA VAL A 52 -18.12 -4.47 9.18
C VAL A 52 -16.81 -3.70 9.14
N MET A 53 -15.71 -4.44 9.04
CA MET A 53 -14.39 -3.87 8.77
C MET A 53 -14.09 -4.04 7.29
N GLU A 54 -13.67 -2.96 6.65
CA GLU A 54 -13.43 -2.93 5.21
C GLU A 54 -12.17 -2.11 4.91
N ALA A 55 -11.34 -2.61 4.00
CA ALA A 55 -10.12 -1.95 3.54
C ALA A 55 -9.99 -2.03 2.03
N SER A 56 -9.25 -1.07 1.48
CA SER A 56 -8.85 -1.03 0.06
C SER A 56 -7.33 -1.04 -0.05
N ALA A 57 -6.85 -1.74 -1.07
CA ALA A 57 -5.47 -1.66 -1.54
C ALA A 57 -5.41 -0.92 -2.88
N SER A 58 -4.32 -0.19 -3.13
CA SER A 58 -4.04 0.49 -4.39
C SER A 58 -2.54 0.42 -4.71
N GLY A 59 -2.17 0.55 -5.98
CA GLY A 59 -0.79 0.38 -6.42
C GLY A 59 -0.23 -1.03 -6.19
N GLY A 60 1.05 -1.21 -6.46
CA GLY A 60 1.67 -2.54 -6.45
C GLY A 60 1.05 -3.48 -7.49
N ARG A 61 1.08 -4.79 -7.21
CA ARG A 61 0.55 -5.82 -8.13
C ARG A 61 -0.48 -6.71 -7.47
N GLY A 62 -1.71 -6.70 -7.98
CA GLY A 62 -2.74 -7.64 -7.56
C GLY A 62 -2.44 -9.10 -7.99
N PRO A 63 -3.08 -10.10 -7.37
CA PRO A 63 -4.08 -9.99 -6.30
C PRO A 63 -3.49 -9.57 -4.95
N TYR A 64 -4.33 -9.00 -4.08
CA TYR A 64 -3.95 -8.58 -2.73
C TYR A 64 -4.52 -9.51 -1.67
N THR A 65 -3.76 -9.77 -0.61
CA THR A 65 -4.26 -10.42 0.61
C THR A 65 -4.33 -9.42 1.76
N TYR A 66 -5.22 -9.69 2.72
CA TYR A 66 -5.54 -8.80 3.82
C TYR A 66 -5.59 -9.60 5.11
N GLU A 67 -4.99 -9.06 6.16
CA GLU A 67 -5.07 -9.59 7.52
C GLU A 67 -5.35 -8.45 8.49
N TRP A 68 -6.27 -8.67 9.44
CA TRP A 68 -6.75 -7.67 10.38
C TRP A 68 -6.33 -8.00 11.81
N TRP A 69 -5.88 -6.99 12.55
CA TRP A 69 -5.55 -7.09 13.96
C TRP A 69 -6.09 -5.93 14.78
N SER A 70 -6.27 -6.20 16.07
CA SER A 70 -6.46 -5.23 17.15
C SER A 70 -5.27 -5.31 18.12
N SER A 71 -4.84 -4.16 18.65
CA SER A 71 -3.85 -4.08 19.73
C SER A 71 -4.24 -4.90 20.97
N MET A 72 -5.53 -5.00 21.26
CA MET A 72 -6.05 -5.66 22.47
C MET A 72 -6.56 -7.08 22.22
N ASN A 73 -7.12 -7.34 21.04
CA ASN A 73 -7.74 -8.64 20.69
C ASN A 73 -6.90 -9.48 19.73
N ARG A 74 -5.76 -8.98 19.26
CA ARG A 74 -4.89 -9.67 18.29
C ARG A 74 -5.65 -9.91 16.98
N TYR A 75 -5.55 -11.09 16.40
CA TYR A 75 -6.08 -11.37 15.06
C TYR A 75 -7.61 -11.33 15.02
N LEU A 76 -8.17 -10.64 14.02
CA LEU A 76 -9.61 -10.47 13.84
C LEU A 76 -10.16 -11.20 12.61
N GLY A 77 -9.32 -11.45 11.60
CA GLY A 77 -9.74 -12.13 10.38
C GLY A 77 -8.92 -11.71 9.15
N SER A 78 -9.28 -12.29 8.00
CA SER A 78 -8.65 -12.02 6.71
C SER A 78 -9.69 -11.72 5.63
N GLY A 79 -9.25 -11.01 4.59
CA GLY A 79 -10.08 -10.52 3.50
C GLY A 79 -10.27 -9.00 3.51
N SER A 80 -10.59 -8.44 2.35
CA SER A 80 -10.81 -6.98 2.20
C SER A 80 -12.01 -6.48 2.99
N LYS A 81 -12.95 -7.37 3.32
CA LYS A 81 -14.13 -7.11 4.14
C LYS A 81 -14.36 -8.28 5.11
N ILE A 82 -14.43 -7.99 6.40
CA ILE A 82 -14.75 -8.96 7.45
C ILE A 82 -15.88 -8.44 8.34
N LYS A 83 -16.60 -9.37 8.97
CA LYS A 83 -17.62 -9.06 9.97
C LYS A 83 -17.10 -9.51 11.33
N VAL A 84 -17.04 -8.59 12.28
CA VAL A 84 -16.56 -8.83 13.64
C VAL A 84 -17.70 -8.50 14.60
N ASP A 85 -17.94 -9.36 15.59
CA ASP A 85 -18.85 -9.01 16.69
C ASP A 85 -18.09 -8.20 17.73
N SER A 86 -18.39 -6.90 17.84
CA SER A 86 -17.68 -6.01 18.78
C SER A 86 -18.03 -6.31 20.24
N SER A 87 -19.09 -7.08 20.50
CA SER A 87 -19.43 -7.54 21.86
C SER A 87 -18.36 -8.47 22.44
N GLY A 88 -17.60 -9.14 21.58
CA GLY A 88 -16.47 -10.02 21.97
C GLY A 88 -15.13 -9.29 22.06
N LEU A 89 -15.08 -8.00 21.73
CA LEU A 89 -13.87 -7.19 21.85
C LEU A 89 -13.67 -6.71 23.29
N LYS A 90 -12.41 -6.56 23.71
CA LYS A 90 -12.11 -5.95 25.02
C LYS A 90 -12.59 -4.49 24.99
N LYS A 91 -13.05 -3.98 26.13
CA LYS A 91 -13.44 -2.57 26.23
C LYS A 91 -12.20 -1.68 26.30
N GLY A 92 -12.29 -0.49 25.70
CA GLY A 92 -11.24 0.52 25.66
C GLY A 92 -10.74 0.83 24.25
N GLU A 93 -9.62 1.54 24.19
CA GLU A 93 -9.03 2.03 22.94
C GLU A 93 -8.30 0.92 22.17
N HIS A 94 -8.74 0.71 20.93
CA HIS A 94 -8.19 -0.27 20.01
C HIS A 94 -7.47 0.41 18.85
N LEU A 95 -6.20 0.06 18.63
CA LEU A 95 -5.54 0.30 17.35
C LEU A 95 -5.88 -0.86 16.42
N ILE A 96 -6.70 -0.59 15.41
CA ILE A 96 -7.04 -1.53 14.34
C ILE A 96 -6.00 -1.38 13.23
N VAL A 97 -5.41 -2.49 12.81
CA VAL A 97 -4.41 -2.55 11.74
C VAL A 97 -4.89 -3.54 10.68
N VAL A 98 -4.83 -3.14 9.42
CA VAL A 98 -4.91 -4.04 8.27
C VAL A 98 -3.54 -4.12 7.62
N LYS A 99 -3.01 -5.32 7.46
CA LYS A 99 -1.83 -5.56 6.62
C LYS A 99 -2.30 -6.05 5.27
N VAL A 100 -1.78 -5.42 4.23
CA VAL A 100 -2.02 -5.79 2.84
C VAL A 100 -0.73 -6.32 2.26
N ARG A 101 -0.80 -7.46 1.58
CA ARG A 101 0.30 -8.02 0.79
C ARG A 101 -0.09 -8.09 -0.67
N ASP A 102 0.80 -7.68 -1.56
CA ASP A 102 0.63 -7.80 -3.01
C ASP A 102 1.20 -9.12 -3.56
N SER A 103 0.97 -9.39 -4.84
CA SER A 103 1.39 -10.65 -5.48
C SER A 103 2.91 -10.79 -5.61
N THR A 104 3.67 -9.71 -5.44
CA THR A 104 5.14 -9.73 -5.44
C THR A 104 5.72 -9.97 -4.05
N GLY A 105 4.86 -10.00 -3.02
CA GLY A 105 5.22 -10.21 -1.64
C GLY A 105 5.50 -8.92 -0.87
N LYS A 106 5.31 -7.73 -1.47
CA LYS A 106 5.42 -6.45 -0.76
C LYS A 106 4.27 -6.32 0.23
N GLU A 107 4.56 -5.82 1.43
CA GLU A 107 3.56 -5.58 2.48
C GLU A 107 3.51 -4.10 2.87
N VAL A 108 2.30 -3.62 3.15
CA VAL A 108 2.02 -2.32 3.76
C VAL A 108 0.89 -2.43 4.78
N GLN A 109 0.74 -1.42 5.62
CA GLN A 109 -0.31 -1.37 6.63
C GLN A 109 -1.16 -0.12 6.51
N GLY A 110 -2.43 -0.25 6.86
CA GLY A 110 -3.31 0.87 7.20
C GLY A 110 -3.79 0.71 8.64
N SER A 111 -4.04 1.81 9.33
CA SER A 111 -4.50 1.77 10.73
C SER A 111 -5.52 2.86 11.05
N VAL A 112 -6.35 2.58 12.06
CA VAL A 112 -7.27 3.54 12.69
C VAL A 112 -7.37 3.22 14.18
N ILE A 113 -7.62 4.24 15.00
CA ILE A 113 -7.96 4.07 16.41
C ILE A 113 -9.49 4.09 16.55
N VAL A 114 -10.04 3.19 17.35
CA VAL A 114 -11.46 3.11 17.69
C VAL A 114 -11.62 2.87 19.20
N ASP A 115 -12.78 3.19 19.74
CA ASP A 115 -13.11 2.92 21.15
C ASP A 115 -14.20 1.85 21.23
N VAL A 116 -14.05 0.87 22.13
CA VAL A 116 -15.03 -0.19 22.37
C VAL A 116 -15.65 0.03 23.76
N VAL A 117 -16.97 0.20 23.80
CA VAL A 117 -17.72 0.57 25.04
C VAL A 117 -18.62 -0.53 25.56
#